data_AF-A0A509EFD0-F1
#
_entry.id   AF-A0A509EFD0-F1
#
_cell.length_a   1.000
_cell.length_b   1.000
_cell.length_c   1.000
_cell.angle_alpha   90.00
_cell.angle_beta   90.00
_cell.angle_gamma   90.00
#
_symmetry.space_group_name_H-M   'P 1'
#
loop_
_entity.id
_entity.type
_entity.pdbx_description
1 polymer ?
#
loop_
_entity_poly.entity_id
_entity_poly.type
_entity_poly.pdbx_seq_one_letter_code
_entity_poly.pdbx_strand_id
1 'polypeptide(L)'
;MLLAAACLPVPVGSAIDDAVAKCATATIGGAVIGTLIGGAVGGVGCAVLTALDRQDRERIRSAQSAAATTNQPRYRSCQGADGKKREITIRPQNVAPQVAEGGRIYRAVDTAASIAGTGSADLPTALVRRIATGDWDPA
;
A
#
# COMPACT_ATOMS: atom_id res chain seq x y z
N MET A 1 23.43 -18.77 7.54
CA MET A 1 22.29 -18.42 6.69
C MET A 1 21.13 -17.97 7.56
N LEU A 2 21.03 -16.67 7.84
CA LEU A 2 19.82 -16.02 8.34
C LEU A 2 19.78 -14.65 7.64
N LEU A 3 18.92 -14.50 6.63
CA LEU A 3 18.56 -13.17 6.18
C LEU A 3 17.66 -12.56 7.25
N ALA A 4 18.24 -11.74 8.11
CA ALA A 4 17.49 -10.75 8.85
C ALA A 4 16.80 -9.85 7.81
N ALA A 5 15.47 -9.99 7.68
CA ALA A 5 14.64 -8.99 7.01
C ALA A 5 14.71 -7.74 7.88
N ALA A 6 15.75 -6.94 7.66
CA ALA A 6 15.90 -5.64 8.28
C ALA A 6 14.63 -4.86 7.97
N CYS A 7 13.93 -4.47 9.04
CA CYS A 7 12.85 -3.50 9.02
C CYS A 7 13.49 -2.15 8.66
N LEU A 8 13.90 -1.99 7.40
CA LEU A 8 14.47 -0.74 6.93
C LEU A 8 13.38 0.33 7.03
N PRO A 9 13.71 1.52 7.54
CA PRO A 9 12.78 2.62 7.63
C PRO A 9 12.37 3.03 6.22
N VAL A 10 11.17 2.62 5.81
CA VAL A 10 10.52 3.16 4.62
C VAL A 10 10.12 4.60 4.96
N PRO A 11 10.49 5.62 4.16
CA PRO A 11 10.12 7.00 4.42
C PRO A 11 8.59 7.15 4.49
N VAL A 12 8.15 7.82 5.54
CA VAL A 12 6.83 7.83 6.19
C VAL A 12 5.72 8.54 5.38
N GLY A 13 5.92 8.74 4.07
CA GLY A 13 4.91 9.24 3.15
C GLY A 13 4.42 8.08 2.30
N SER A 14 3.45 7.31 2.82
CA SER A 14 2.81 6.09 2.27
C SER A 14 3.63 5.30 1.24
N ALA A 15 3.83 4.00 1.47
CA ALA A 15 4.41 3.08 0.47
C ALA A 15 3.81 3.23 -0.96
N ILE A 16 2.58 3.71 -1.06
CA ILE A 16 1.91 4.11 -2.31
C ILE A 16 2.57 5.31 -3.00
N ASP A 17 2.90 6.40 -2.30
CA ASP A 17 3.53 7.59 -2.89
C ASP A 17 4.95 7.29 -3.38
N ASP A 18 5.69 6.51 -2.60
CA ASP A 18 7.02 6.01 -2.99
C ASP A 18 6.93 5.09 -4.23
N ALA A 19 5.92 4.22 -4.31
CA ALA A 19 5.68 3.40 -5.50
C ALA A 19 5.26 4.23 -6.73
N VAL A 20 4.44 5.28 -6.54
CA VAL A 20 4.09 6.22 -7.63
C VAL A 20 5.33 6.95 -8.13
N ALA A 21 6.20 7.42 -7.22
CA ALA A 21 7.44 8.10 -7.59
C ALA A 21 8.39 7.17 -8.37
N LYS A 22 8.48 5.89 -7.98
CA LYS A 22 9.24 4.85 -8.70
C LYS A 22 8.66 4.55 -10.08
N CYS A 23 7.34 4.52 -10.21
CA CYS A 23 6.68 4.38 -11.51
C CYS A 23 6.91 5.58 -12.44
N ALA A 24 6.88 6.80 -11.91
CA ALA A 24 7.16 8.02 -12.67
C ALA A 24 8.63 8.10 -13.12
N THR A 25 9.57 7.68 -12.27
CA THR A 25 11.00 7.62 -12.63
C THR A 25 11.33 6.48 -13.60
N ALA A 26 10.68 5.33 -13.50
CA ALA A 26 10.85 4.22 -14.44
C ALA A 26 10.34 4.55 -15.85
N THR A 27 9.26 5.34 -15.96
CA THR A 27 8.68 5.74 -17.27
C THR A 27 9.46 6.84 -17.97
N ILE A 28 10.10 7.75 -17.24
CA ILE A 28 10.91 8.83 -17.82
C ILE A 28 12.37 8.39 -18.04
N GLY A 29 12.91 7.53 -17.17
CA GLY A 29 14.33 7.18 -17.15
C GLY A 29 14.78 6.06 -18.07
N GLY A 30 13.86 5.34 -18.75
CA GLY A 30 14.22 4.24 -19.68
C GLY A 30 15.01 3.09 -19.05
N ALA A 31 15.11 3.05 -17.72
CA ALA A 31 15.92 2.10 -16.99
C ALA A 31 14.99 1.04 -16.36
N VAL A 32 14.97 -0.14 -16.97
CA VAL A 32 14.42 -1.37 -16.39
C VAL A 32 15.32 -1.78 -15.23
N ILE A 33 15.29 -1.04 -14.12
CA ILE A 33 15.99 -1.39 -12.89
C ILE A 33 14.96 -1.94 -11.91
N GLY A 34 14.89 -3.27 -11.93
CA GLY A 34 14.81 -4.09 -10.72
C GLY A 34 13.54 -3.97 -9.89
N THR A 35 12.66 -4.96 -10.08
CA THR A 35 12.08 -5.90 -9.10
C THR A 35 12.52 -5.90 -7.61
N LEU A 36 13.20 -4.88 -7.08
CA LEU A 36 13.94 -4.94 -5.81
C LEU A 36 13.20 -4.35 -4.60
N ILE A 37 11.97 -3.87 -4.75
CA ILE A 37 11.16 -3.44 -3.60
C ILE A 37 9.81 -4.15 -3.73
N GLY A 38 9.64 -5.16 -2.87
CA GLY A 38 8.70 -6.26 -3.03
C GLY A 38 7.28 -5.82 -3.40
N GLY A 39 6.78 -6.40 -4.49
CA GLY A 39 5.47 -6.13 -5.06
C GLY A 39 5.60 -5.93 -6.56
N ALA A 40 5.15 -6.90 -7.34
CA ALA A 40 5.23 -6.93 -8.79
C ALA A 40 4.33 -5.85 -9.44
N VAL A 41 4.71 -4.59 -9.31
CA VAL A 41 4.06 -3.48 -10.03
C VAL A 41 4.61 -3.49 -11.46
N GLY A 42 4.10 -4.40 -12.30
CA GLY A 42 4.35 -4.38 -13.75
C GLY A 42 3.77 -3.11 -14.40
N GLY A 43 3.89 -2.96 -15.72
CA GLY A 43 3.42 -1.76 -16.42
C GLY A 43 1.96 -1.35 -16.11
N VAL A 44 1.08 -2.34 -15.93
CA VAL A 44 -0.32 -2.13 -15.50
C VAL A 44 -0.40 -1.62 -14.06
N GLY A 45 0.47 -2.11 -13.18
CA GLY A 45 0.59 -1.62 -11.80
C GLY A 45 0.94 -0.15 -11.73
N CYS A 46 1.90 0.29 -12.55
CA CYS A 46 2.26 1.70 -12.60
C CYS A 46 1.15 2.58 -13.19
N ALA A 47 0.39 2.07 -14.16
CA ALA A 47 -0.77 2.79 -14.69
C ALA A 47 -1.89 2.92 -13.64
N VAL A 48 -2.14 1.88 -12.84
CA VAL A 48 -3.12 1.93 -11.74
C VAL A 48 -2.65 2.89 -10.65
N LEU A 49 -1.39 2.82 -10.23
CA LEU A 49 -0.81 3.70 -9.21
C LEU A 49 -0.86 5.18 -9.61
N THR A 50 -0.48 5.49 -10.86
CA THR A 50 -0.51 6.88 -11.36
C THR A 50 -1.93 7.39 -11.56
N ALA A 51 -2.90 6.51 -11.79
CA ALA A 51 -4.32 6.85 -11.85
C ALA A 51 -5.00 7.00 -10.47
N LEU A 52 -4.29 6.75 -9.35
CA LEU A 52 -4.80 7.01 -8.00
C LEU A 52 -4.55 8.47 -7.60
N ASP A 53 -5.63 9.22 -7.48
CA ASP A 53 -5.59 10.61 -7.07
C ASP A 53 -5.25 10.73 -5.58
N ARG A 54 -4.96 11.95 -5.12
CA ARG A 54 -4.72 12.22 -3.70
C ARG A 54 -5.91 11.79 -2.82
N GLN A 55 -7.13 11.95 -3.36
CA GLN A 55 -8.34 11.55 -2.65
C GLN A 55 -8.45 10.03 -2.49
N ASP A 56 -8.08 9.23 -3.50
CA ASP A 56 -8.11 7.76 -3.36
C ASP A 56 -7.05 7.26 -2.39
N ARG A 57 -5.86 7.86 -2.42
CA ARG A 57 -4.78 7.54 -1.48
C ARG A 57 -5.22 7.74 -0.04
N GLU A 58 -5.90 8.84 0.26
CA GLU A 58 -6.42 9.09 1.60
C GLU A 58 -7.54 8.12 1.98
N ARG A 59 -8.42 7.77 1.02
CA ARG A 59 -9.45 6.74 1.23
C ARG A 59 -8.82 5.37 1.52
N ILE A 60 -7.79 4.97 0.77
CA ILE A 60 -7.05 3.72 1.00
C ILE A 60 -6.44 3.74 2.39
N ARG A 61 -5.74 4.81 2.77
CA ARG A 61 -5.12 4.97 4.09
C ARG A 61 -6.12 4.83 5.23
N SER A 62 -7.25 5.54 5.15
CA SER A 62 -8.33 5.46 6.16
C SER A 62 -8.94 4.06 6.25
N ALA A 63 -9.01 3.34 5.12
CA ALA A 63 -9.55 1.99 5.09
C ALA A 63 -8.52 0.94 5.56
N GLN A 64 -7.22 1.19 5.38
CA GLN A 64 -6.14 0.38 5.93
C GLN A 64 -6.12 0.45 7.46
N SER A 65 -6.23 1.64 8.06
CA SER A 65 -6.33 1.77 9.54
C SER A 65 -7.59 1.10 10.09
N ALA A 66 -8.73 1.25 9.41
CA ALA A 66 -9.98 0.57 9.79
C ALA A 66 -9.87 -0.95 9.67
N ALA A 67 -9.25 -1.46 8.61
CA ALA A 67 -9.02 -2.90 8.41
C ALA A 67 -8.07 -3.47 9.47
N ALA A 68 -7.03 -2.71 9.85
CA ALA A 68 -6.10 -3.07 10.90
C ALA A 68 -6.72 -3.11 12.29
N THR A 69 -7.62 -2.16 12.57
CA THR A 69 -8.38 -2.08 13.81
C THR A 69 -9.29 -3.28 13.97
N THR A 70 -10.07 -3.62 12.94
CA THR A 70 -11.02 -4.74 13.00
C THR A 70 -10.41 -6.09 12.66
N ASN A 71 -9.17 -6.12 12.15
CA ASN A 71 -8.53 -7.28 11.56
C ASN A 71 -9.41 -8.01 10.52
N GLN A 72 -10.20 -7.25 9.75
CA GLN A 72 -11.10 -7.80 8.73
C GLN A 72 -10.83 -7.19 7.36
N PRO A 73 -10.98 -7.96 6.28
CA PRO A 73 -10.92 -7.43 4.93
C PRO A 73 -11.94 -6.32 4.71
N ARG A 74 -11.55 -5.30 3.95
CA ARG A 74 -12.43 -4.21 3.53
C ARG A 74 -12.48 -4.16 2.02
N TYR A 75 -13.70 -4.10 1.50
CA TYR A 75 -13.98 -3.93 0.09
C TYR A 75 -14.65 -2.59 -0.10
N ARG A 76 -14.14 -1.80 -1.04
CA ARG A 76 -14.67 -0.48 -1.37
C ARG A 76 -14.81 -0.36 -2.87
N SER A 77 -15.96 0.12 -3.31
CA SER A 77 -16.14 0.61 -4.67
C SER A 77 -16.37 2.12 -4.59
N CYS A 78 -15.68 2.88 -5.42
CA CYS A 78 -15.87 4.33 -5.52
C CYS A 78 -15.67 4.81 -6.96
N GLN A 79 -16.27 5.94 -7.29
CA GLN A 79 -15.97 6.63 -8.53
C GLN A 79 -14.85 7.64 -8.27
N GLY A 80 -13.91 7.68 -9.22
CA GLY A 80 -12.83 8.64 -9.23
C GLY A 80 -13.21 10.02 -9.72
N ALA A 81 -12.31 10.98 -9.54
CA ALA A 81 -12.46 12.32 -10.12
C ALA A 81 -12.46 12.27 -11.66
N ASP A 82 -11.83 11.25 -12.24
CA ASP A 82 -11.83 10.92 -13.67
C ASP A 82 -13.13 10.23 -14.16
N GLY A 83 -14.12 10.06 -13.27
CA GLY A 83 -15.37 9.37 -13.57
C GLY A 83 -15.25 7.84 -13.70
N LYS A 84 -14.05 7.25 -13.49
CA LYS A 84 -13.86 5.81 -13.59
C LYS A 84 -14.27 5.10 -12.30
N LYS A 85 -14.82 3.89 -12.45
CA LYS A 85 -15.11 3.02 -11.29
C LYS A 85 -13.80 2.41 -10.78
N ARG A 86 -13.58 2.51 -9.48
CA ARG A 86 -12.42 1.99 -8.76
C ARG A 86 -12.89 0.97 -7.73
N GLU A 87 -12.25 -0.19 -7.69
CA GLU A 87 -12.50 -1.24 -6.70
C GLU A 87 -11.23 -1.46 -5.89
N ILE A 88 -11.32 -1.21 -4.59
CA ILE A 88 -10.20 -1.27 -3.65
C ILE A 88 -10.50 -2.39 -2.65
N THR A 89 -9.59 -3.35 -2.58
CA THR A 89 -9.63 -4.45 -1.64
C THR A 89 -8.46 -4.34 -0.69
N ILE A 90 -8.73 -4.30 0.60
CA ILE A 90 -7.73 -4.17 1.66
C ILE A 90 -7.83 -5.41 2.52
N ARG A 91 -6.72 -6.14 2.65
CA ARG A 91 -6.65 -7.40 3.37
C ARG A 91 -5.57 -7.26 4.45
N PRO A 92 -5.95 -7.23 5.73
CA PRO A 92 -4.99 -7.42 6.80
C PRO A 92 -4.31 -8.78 6.58
N GLN A 93 -2.98 -8.82 6.64
CA GLN A 93 -2.32 -10.11 6.63
C GLN A 93 -2.66 -10.83 7.93
N ASN A 94 -3.15 -12.07 7.83
CA ASN A 94 -3.51 -12.90 8.99
C ASN A 94 -2.26 -13.48 9.66
N VAL A 95 -1.25 -12.64 9.86
CA VAL A 95 -0.05 -12.92 10.64
C VAL A 95 -0.19 -12.18 11.96
N ALA A 96 0.31 -12.79 13.04
CA ALA A 96 0.33 -12.14 14.34
C ALA A 96 0.97 -10.74 14.22
N PRO A 97 0.45 -9.72 14.92
CA PRO A 97 1.05 -8.40 14.91
C PRO A 97 2.54 -8.48 15.25
N GLN A 98 3.38 -7.93 14.39
CA GLN A 98 4.81 -7.98 14.60
C GLN A 98 5.19 -6.92 15.63
N VAL A 99 5.75 -7.35 16.75
CA VAL A 99 6.33 -6.44 17.74
C VAL A 99 7.74 -6.12 17.26
N ALA A 100 7.97 -4.86 16.87
CA ALA A 100 9.29 -4.39 16.50
C ALA A 100 10.04 -3.85 17.73
N GLU A 101 11.32 -3.55 17.52
CA GLU A 101 12.20 -2.98 18.52
C GLU A 101 11.61 -1.68 19.12
N GLY A 102 11.66 -1.58 20.46
CA GLY A 102 11.02 -0.49 21.20
C GLY A 102 9.54 -0.71 21.55
N GLY A 103 9.03 -1.95 21.46
CA GLY A 103 7.68 -2.31 21.93
C GLY A 103 6.54 -1.82 21.03
N ARG A 104 6.87 -1.36 19.82
CA ARG A 104 5.89 -0.89 18.83
C ARG A 104 5.27 -2.08 18.11
N ILE A 105 3.95 -2.08 17.97
CA ILE A 105 3.21 -3.17 17.32
C ILE A 105 2.86 -2.73 15.90
N TYR A 106 3.20 -3.56 14.92
CA TYR A 106 2.91 -3.33 13.51
C TYR A 106 2.01 -4.43 12.95
N ARG A 107 1.19 -4.08 11.96
CA ARG A 107 0.49 -5.04 11.11
C ARG A 107 0.77 -4.74 9.65
N ALA A 108 0.93 -5.79 8.87
CA ALA A 108 0.99 -5.71 7.42
C ALA A 108 -0.42 -5.73 6.84
N VAL A 109 -0.67 -4.87 5.86
CA VAL A 109 -1.94 -4.77 5.16
C VAL A 109 -1.66 -4.78 3.66
N ASP A 110 -2.17 -5.81 2.99
CA ASP A 110 -2.13 -5.90 1.54
C ASP A 110 -3.28 -5.11 0.96
N THR A 111 -3.02 -4.40 -0.14
CA THR A 111 -4.06 -3.64 -0.84
C THR A 111 -4.01 -3.98 -2.31
N ALA A 112 -5.15 -4.28 -2.90
CA ALA A 112 -5.32 -4.41 -4.34
C ALA A 112 -6.26 -3.31 -4.82
N ALA A 113 -5.93 -2.68 -5.95
CA ALA A 113 -6.77 -1.69 -6.60
C ALA A 113 -7.04 -2.10 -8.05
N SER A 114 -8.29 -1.95 -8.47
CA SER A 114 -8.72 -2.10 -9.86
C SER A 114 -9.39 -0.82 -10.31
N ILE A 115 -9.07 -0.37 -11.53
CA ILE A 115 -9.63 0.83 -12.13
C ILE A 115 -10.18 0.45 -13.51
N ALA A 116 -11.46 0.71 -13.73
CA ALA A 116 -12.15 0.42 -14.97
C ALA A 116 -11.43 1.06 -16.17
N GLY A 117 -11.05 0.23 -17.16
CA GLY A 117 -10.33 0.68 -18.35
C GLY A 117 -8.84 0.95 -18.17
N THR A 118 -8.28 0.78 -16.96
CA THR A 118 -6.83 0.87 -16.71
C THR A 118 -6.23 -0.51 -16.35
N GLY A 119 -6.91 -1.28 -15.50
CA GLY A 119 -6.47 -2.60 -15.07
C GLY A 119 -6.51 -2.78 -13.56
N SER A 120 -5.87 -3.86 -13.07
CA SER A 120 -5.78 -4.19 -11.65
C SER A 120 -4.33 -4.35 -11.23
N ALA A 121 -4.04 -3.95 -9.99
CA ALA A 121 -2.71 -3.98 -9.42
C ALA A 121 -2.76 -4.28 -7.92
N ASP A 122 -1.83 -5.12 -7.47
CA ASP A 122 -1.48 -5.18 -6.07
C ASP A 122 -0.57 -4.01 -5.73
N LEU A 123 -0.97 -3.22 -4.73
CA LEU A 123 -0.18 -2.17 -4.15
C LEU A 123 0.86 -2.77 -3.20
N PRO A 124 2.00 -2.08 -2.97
CA PRO A 124 2.94 -2.50 -1.96
C PRO A 124 2.27 -2.69 -0.61
N THR A 125 2.63 -3.75 0.10
CA THR A 125 2.15 -4.03 1.45
C THR A 125 2.46 -2.83 2.36
N ALA A 126 1.42 -2.27 2.98
CA ALA A 126 1.54 -1.15 3.90
C ALA A 126 1.71 -1.67 5.33
N LEU A 127 2.57 -1.00 6.10
CA LEU A 127 2.68 -1.22 7.53
C LEU A 127 1.82 -0.18 8.27
N VAL A 128 1.04 -0.65 9.22
CA VAL A 128 0.27 0.20 10.14
C VAL A 128 0.73 -0.08 11.56
N ARG A 129 1.06 0.99 12.28
CA ARG A 129 1.59 0.97 13.63
C ARG A 129 0.48 1.24 14.64
N ARG A 130 0.46 0.48 15.73
CA ARG A 130 -0.37 0.79 16.88
C ARG A 130 0.23 1.95 17.66
N ILE A 131 -0.52 3.03 17.82
CA ILE A 131 -0.11 4.20 18.61
C ILE A 131 -0.52 4.04 20.09
N ALA A 132 -0.01 4.93 20.95
CA ALA A 132 -0.17 4.82 22.40
C ALA A 132 -1.65 4.85 22.87
N THR A 133 -2.54 5.49 22.10
CA THR A 133 -3.99 5.50 22.36
C THR A 133 -4.66 4.15 22.09
N GLY A 134 -3.95 3.21 21.45
CA GLY A 134 -4.47 1.91 21.04
C GLY A 134 -4.99 1.87 19.60
N ASP A 135 -5.07 3.02 18.94
CA ASP A 135 -5.46 3.16 17.53
C ASP A 135 -4.34 2.70 16.58
N TRP A 136 -4.69 2.57 15.30
CA TRP A 136 -3.76 2.18 14.23
C TRP A 136 -3.55 3.34 13.26
N ASP A 137 -2.30 3.69 13.03
CA ASP A 137 -1.88 4.77 12.13
C ASP A 137 -0.89 4.19 11.09
N PRO A 138 -0.93 4.58 9.81
CA PRO A 138 0.18 4.33 8.87
C PRO A 138 1.56 4.57 9.51
N ALA A 139 2.44 3.57 9.36
CA ALA A 139 3.76 3.52 9.97
C ALA A 139 4.78 4.44 9.32
#